data_AF-A0A1S3IE62-F1
#
_entry.id   AF-A0A1S3IE62-F1
#
_cell.length_a   1.000
_cell.length_b   1.000
_cell.length_c   1.000
_cell.angle_alpha   90.00
_cell.angle_beta   90.00
_cell.angle_gamma   90.00
#
_symmetry.space_group_name_H-M   'P 1'
#
loop_
_entity.id
_entity.type
_entity.pdbx_description
1 polymer ?
#
loop_
_entity_poly.entity_id
_entity_poly.type
_entity_poly.pdbx_seq_one_letter_code
_entity_poly.pdbx_strand_id
1 'polypeptide(L)'
;MEKIIQYAVVNNGQTQLITQLLKSVPVLCQYNPADQSNLPLLENVLLTWLNKPNMTETHRRNLMALLVAAMQEAPFLISPKCCLEQLVVPQLSSVEIDPTFALQVFHKVLQCSPSSILDSGCCDPLAIVVCLCGMIEQCSCSLWDPADTGNRTVLKQCCLDILQDMANVLQNHKFVELDVEWLCEQLCNIGWQARLQAEPVLRAITADTLPKMKYQLKVYPKVISSICHLPADEWSAVDVTTDEEVEVSLLKLCANSNTLTSAVLEGMDCNTVMSYQCLLSAAIQVLPNCLMSEWSNIVCLVGHLVRADQVHVQFQTHYMTHLPLVDLTGLKYELSLLQFTSDVMCLWQTLYGFMLQEKNGEGFWFHLNQCCANTLKSVFSSLSHPATSQAFLLSQAVCHVCHLLSILPALGTESMFVLVLDWLSELQADSVLKYTLLYRETIEESIRLIQNEQWSQTLLKKLL
;
A
#
# COMPACT_ATOMS: atom_id res chain seq x y z
N MET A 1 20.53 -32.37 9.51
CA MET A 1 19.28 -31.57 9.45
C MET A 1 19.50 -30.24 8.76
N GLU A 2 20.48 -29.45 9.19
CA GLU A 2 20.85 -28.17 8.54
C GLU A 2 21.02 -28.29 7.02
N LYS A 3 21.67 -29.35 6.53
CA LYS A 3 21.80 -29.60 5.08
C LYS A 3 20.46 -29.84 4.39
N ILE A 4 19.50 -30.51 5.02
CA ILE A 4 18.16 -30.77 4.44
C ILE A 4 17.36 -29.48 4.37
N ILE A 5 17.40 -28.65 5.41
CA ILE A 5 16.79 -27.32 5.42
C ILE A 5 17.49 -26.40 4.41
N GLN A 6 18.82 -26.47 4.30
CA GLN A 6 19.57 -25.78 3.26
C GLN A 6 19.12 -26.21 1.85
N TYR A 7 18.93 -27.50 1.60
CA TYR A 7 18.39 -27.98 0.32
C TYR A 7 16.94 -27.54 0.11
N ALA A 8 16.11 -27.46 1.15
CA ALA A 8 14.74 -26.96 1.06
C ALA A 8 14.65 -25.47 0.73
N VAL A 9 15.56 -24.69 1.31
CA VAL A 9 15.65 -23.25 1.12
C VAL A 9 16.26 -22.92 -0.25
N VAL A 10 17.19 -23.75 -0.75
CA VAL A 10 17.87 -23.54 -2.05
C VAL A 10 17.09 -24.13 -3.23
N ASN A 11 16.34 -25.23 -3.07
CA ASN A 11 15.55 -25.82 -4.16
C ASN A 11 14.18 -25.14 -4.30
N ASN A 12 14.12 -24.13 -5.16
CA ASN A 12 12.94 -23.41 -5.68
C ASN A 12 11.61 -24.21 -5.65
N GLY A 13 10.91 -24.24 -4.51
CA GLY A 13 9.52 -24.67 -4.43
C GLY A 13 9.22 -26.16 -4.15
N GLN A 14 10.21 -27.01 -3.81
CA GLN A 14 9.92 -28.39 -3.36
C GLN A 14 9.61 -28.49 -1.85
N THR A 15 9.07 -27.42 -1.26
CA THR A 15 8.81 -27.32 0.19
C THR A 15 7.77 -28.33 0.67
N GLN A 16 6.76 -28.65 -0.13
CA GLN A 16 5.74 -29.65 0.21
C GLN A 16 6.32 -31.07 0.30
N LEU A 17 7.15 -31.48 -0.67
CA LEU A 17 7.80 -32.80 -0.67
C LEU A 17 8.75 -32.94 0.52
N ILE A 18 9.50 -31.89 0.83
CA ILE A 18 10.41 -31.90 1.97
C ILE A 18 9.64 -31.94 3.29
N THR A 19 8.53 -31.21 3.39
CA THR A 19 7.65 -31.27 4.56
C THR A 19 7.07 -32.68 4.75
N GLN A 20 6.63 -33.34 3.68
CA GLN A 20 6.16 -34.73 3.74
C GLN A 20 7.28 -35.70 4.18
N LEU A 21 8.50 -35.51 3.68
CA LEU A 21 9.67 -36.28 4.12
C LEU A 21 9.98 -36.04 5.61
N LEU A 22 9.90 -34.79 6.08
CA LEU A 22 10.11 -34.44 7.49
C LEU A 22 9.00 -35.03 8.39
N LYS A 23 7.74 -35.02 7.95
CA LYS A 23 6.59 -35.68 8.65
C LYS A 23 6.81 -37.19 8.80
N SER A 24 7.55 -37.83 7.88
CA SER A 24 7.84 -39.27 7.93
C SER A 24 8.93 -39.67 8.95
N VAL A 25 9.62 -38.70 9.57
CA VAL A 25 10.73 -38.96 10.50
C VAL A 25 10.36 -38.51 11.93
N PRO A 26 9.80 -39.41 12.75
CA PRO A 26 9.30 -39.06 14.10
C PRO A 26 10.38 -38.62 15.09
N VAL A 27 11.65 -38.94 14.83
CA VAL A 27 12.80 -38.52 15.66
C VAL A 27 13.00 -37.00 15.63
N LEU A 28 12.52 -36.32 14.59
CA LEU A 28 12.69 -34.86 14.42
C LEU A 28 11.82 -34.05 15.38
N CYS A 29 10.74 -34.64 15.90
CA CYS A 29 9.85 -34.04 16.88
C CYS A 29 10.30 -34.35 18.33
N GLN A 30 11.43 -35.03 18.52
CA GLN A 30 11.95 -35.37 19.84
C GLN A 30 12.93 -34.32 20.36
N TYR A 31 12.97 -34.16 21.67
CA TYR A 31 13.91 -33.27 22.36
C TYR A 31 15.33 -33.81 22.29
N ASN A 32 16.31 -32.92 22.07
CA ASN A 32 17.71 -33.29 22.17
C ASN A 32 18.11 -33.33 23.66
N PRO A 33 18.47 -34.49 24.25
CA PRO A 33 18.86 -34.54 25.66
C PRO A 33 20.20 -33.84 25.97
N ALA A 34 20.92 -33.37 24.93
CA ALA A 34 22.21 -32.69 25.06
C ALA A 34 22.14 -31.15 24.92
N ASP A 35 21.02 -30.58 24.45
CA ASP A 35 20.83 -29.13 24.35
C ASP A 35 20.03 -28.61 25.55
N GLN A 36 20.43 -27.47 26.12
CA GLN A 36 19.69 -26.81 27.21
C GLN A 36 18.39 -26.12 26.72
N SER A 37 18.17 -26.03 25.41
CA SER A 37 16.92 -25.53 24.85
C SER A 37 15.85 -26.62 24.95
N ASN A 38 14.77 -26.35 25.69
CA ASN A 38 13.59 -27.20 25.80
C ASN A 38 12.76 -27.25 24.50
N LEU A 39 13.42 -27.32 23.34
CA LEU A 39 12.80 -27.27 22.00
C LEU A 39 13.09 -28.56 21.22
N PRO A 40 12.14 -29.06 20.42
CA PRO A 40 12.36 -30.11 19.43
C PRO A 40 13.52 -29.76 18.49
N LEU A 41 14.23 -30.79 18.03
CA LEU A 41 15.43 -30.64 17.22
C LEU A 41 15.18 -29.89 15.89
N LEU A 42 13.98 -30.06 15.31
CA LEU A 42 13.55 -29.34 14.11
C LEU A 42 13.30 -27.85 14.37
N GLU A 43 12.69 -27.50 15.50
CA GLU A 43 12.42 -26.11 15.88
C GLU A 43 13.73 -25.35 16.13
N ASN A 44 14.68 -25.97 16.84
CA ASN A 44 15.98 -25.36 17.10
C ASN A 44 16.76 -25.08 15.80
N VAL A 45 16.75 -26.00 14.83
CA VAL A 45 17.47 -25.81 13.56
C VAL A 45 16.78 -24.79 12.64
N LEU A 46 15.45 -24.67 12.70
CA LEU A 46 14.75 -23.64 11.95
C LEU A 46 14.97 -22.26 12.56
N LEU A 47 14.94 -22.14 13.89
CA LEU A 47 15.24 -20.89 14.60
C LEU A 47 16.67 -20.41 14.34
N THR A 48 17.66 -21.31 14.30
CA THR A 48 19.04 -20.92 13.94
C THR A 48 19.16 -20.47 12.48
N TRP A 49 18.35 -21.01 11.57
CA TRP A 49 18.30 -20.55 10.19
C TRP A 49 17.59 -19.20 10.04
N LEU A 50 16.54 -18.97 10.82
CA LEU A 50 15.76 -17.73 10.82
C LEU A 50 16.57 -16.55 11.37
N ASN A 51 17.49 -16.80 12.29
CA ASN A 51 18.40 -15.79 12.85
C ASN A 51 19.66 -15.53 12.00
N LYS A 52 19.76 -16.06 10.77
CA LYS A 52 20.91 -15.79 9.90
C LYS A 52 20.80 -14.40 9.25
N PRO A 53 21.78 -13.49 9.46
CA PRO A 53 21.67 -12.10 9.05
C PRO A 53 21.71 -11.86 7.52
N ASN A 54 22.08 -12.86 6.71
CA ASN A 54 22.33 -12.68 5.26
C ASN A 54 21.55 -13.68 4.39
N MET A 55 20.21 -13.66 4.45
CA MET A 55 19.38 -14.45 3.54
C MET A 55 18.93 -13.63 2.32
N THR A 56 19.02 -14.19 1.12
CA THR A 56 18.42 -13.60 -0.09
C THR A 56 16.88 -13.66 0.01
N GLU A 57 16.17 -12.79 -0.72
CA GLU A 57 14.69 -12.81 -0.74
C GLU A 57 14.11 -14.15 -1.17
N THR A 58 14.75 -14.82 -2.14
CA THR A 58 14.36 -16.15 -2.59
C THR A 58 14.44 -17.18 -1.47
N HIS A 59 15.51 -17.12 -0.66
CA HIS A 59 15.67 -17.99 0.50
C HIS A 59 14.65 -17.68 1.59
N ARG A 60 14.35 -16.39 1.86
CA ARG A 60 13.29 -15.99 2.81
C ARG A 60 11.92 -16.51 2.36
N ARG A 61 11.58 -16.39 1.08
CA ARG A 61 10.32 -16.88 0.51
C ARG A 61 10.19 -18.40 0.62
N ASN A 62 11.25 -19.14 0.32
CA ASN A 62 11.26 -20.60 0.43
C ASN A 62 11.19 -21.07 1.89
N LEU A 63 11.86 -20.35 2.81
CA LEU A 63 11.78 -20.61 4.25
C LEU A 63 10.37 -20.33 4.80
N MET A 64 9.72 -19.24 4.36
CA MET A 64 8.33 -18.95 4.69
C MET A 64 7.38 -20.05 4.18
N ALA A 65 7.55 -20.49 2.95
CA ALA A 65 6.75 -21.59 2.40
C ALA A 65 6.95 -22.91 3.16
N LEU A 66 8.18 -23.17 3.64
CA LEU A 66 8.48 -24.32 4.50
C LEU A 66 7.84 -24.18 5.89
N LEU A 67 7.91 -23.00 6.51
CA LEU A 67 7.28 -22.73 7.80
C LEU A 67 5.77 -22.90 7.72
N VAL A 68 5.12 -22.32 6.70
CA VAL A 68 3.68 -22.47 6.48
C VAL A 68 3.31 -23.94 6.30
N ALA A 69 4.05 -24.69 5.48
CA ALA A 69 3.80 -26.12 5.30
C ALA A 69 4.03 -26.94 6.58
N ALA A 70 4.99 -26.55 7.42
CA ALA A 70 5.27 -27.20 8.70
C ALA A 70 4.21 -26.88 9.79
N MET A 71 3.58 -25.71 9.70
CA MET A 71 2.48 -25.27 10.57
C MET A 71 1.10 -25.71 10.08
N GLN A 72 0.97 -26.17 8.82
CA GLN A 72 -0.28 -26.64 8.23
C GLN A 72 -0.42 -28.18 8.33
N GLU A 73 -1.63 -28.62 8.69
CA GLU A 73 -2.08 -30.01 8.86
C GLU A 73 -1.42 -30.81 10.01
N ALA A 74 -2.27 -31.32 10.91
CA ALA A 74 -1.85 -32.15 12.04
C ALA A 74 -1.28 -33.52 11.58
N PRO A 75 -0.20 -34.05 12.22
CA PRO A 75 0.54 -33.45 13.34
C PRO A 75 1.44 -32.29 12.89
N PHE A 76 1.39 -31.18 13.64
CA PHE A 76 2.22 -30.01 13.40
C PHE A 76 3.70 -30.38 13.61
N LEU A 77 4.54 -30.04 12.64
CA LEU A 77 5.99 -30.22 12.75
C LEU A 77 6.64 -29.15 13.63
N ILE A 78 5.99 -27.99 13.74
CA ILE A 78 6.39 -26.84 14.56
C ILE A 78 5.13 -26.29 15.22
N SER A 79 5.21 -26.02 16.51
CA SER A 79 4.12 -25.34 17.22
C SER A 79 4.05 -23.86 16.80
N PRO A 80 2.90 -23.36 16.32
CA PRO A 80 2.72 -21.93 16.04
C PRO A 80 3.06 -21.04 17.24
N LYS A 81 2.80 -21.52 18.47
CA LYS A 81 3.16 -20.85 19.73
C LYS A 81 4.67 -20.67 19.88
N CYS A 82 5.47 -21.68 19.53
CA CYS A 82 6.94 -21.59 19.62
C CYS A 82 7.49 -20.56 18.63
N CYS A 83 6.91 -20.46 17.42
CA CYS A 83 7.28 -19.44 16.45
C CYS A 83 7.03 -18.03 16.96
N LEU A 84 5.91 -17.80 17.66
CA LEU A 84 5.61 -16.51 18.28
C LEU A 84 6.68 -16.16 19.31
N GLU A 85 6.86 -17.01 20.31
CA GLU A 85 7.72 -16.78 21.49
C GLU A 85 9.19 -16.56 21.15
N GLN A 86 9.74 -17.35 20.23
CA GLN A 86 11.19 -17.37 19.97
C GLN A 86 11.63 -16.44 18.84
N LEU A 87 10.71 -16.03 17.95
CA LEU A 87 11.05 -15.28 16.75
C LEU A 87 10.36 -13.92 16.67
N VAL A 88 9.05 -13.88 16.95
CA VAL A 88 8.28 -12.64 16.79
C VAL A 88 8.47 -11.72 18.00
N VAL A 89 8.31 -12.21 19.22
CA VAL A 89 8.43 -11.39 20.45
C VAL A 89 9.78 -10.68 20.55
N PRO A 90 10.93 -11.37 20.41
CA PRO A 90 12.22 -10.75 20.61
C PRO A 90 12.50 -9.63 19.59
N GLN A 91 12.03 -9.82 18.34
CA GLN A 91 12.22 -8.86 17.26
C GLN A 91 11.30 -7.64 17.38
N LEU A 92 10.07 -7.80 17.87
CA LEU A 92 9.17 -6.68 18.16
C LEU A 92 9.71 -5.79 19.30
N SER A 93 10.45 -6.37 20.24
CA SER A 93 11.09 -5.65 21.34
C SER A 93 12.47 -5.04 20.99
N SER A 94 13.10 -5.46 19.88
CA SER A 94 14.42 -4.96 19.48
C SER A 94 14.32 -3.89 18.40
N VAL A 95 14.79 -2.68 18.70
CA VAL A 95 14.74 -1.51 17.80
C VAL A 95 15.71 -1.64 16.60
N GLU A 96 16.67 -2.58 16.64
CA GLU A 96 17.80 -2.62 15.71
C GLU A 96 17.66 -3.61 14.53
N ILE A 97 16.64 -4.47 14.51
CA ILE A 97 16.46 -5.53 13.49
C ILE A 97 15.27 -5.19 12.60
N ASP A 98 15.41 -5.33 11.28
CA ASP A 98 14.31 -5.22 10.31
C ASP A 98 13.17 -6.19 10.67
N PRO A 99 12.03 -5.69 11.20
CA PRO A 99 10.96 -6.53 11.73
C PRO A 99 10.08 -7.12 10.63
N THR A 100 10.30 -6.75 9.36
CA THR A 100 9.47 -7.13 8.22
C THR A 100 9.29 -8.65 8.12
N PHE A 101 10.38 -9.39 8.30
CA PHE A 101 10.33 -10.86 8.21
C PHE A 101 9.62 -11.49 9.41
N ALA A 102 9.85 -11.03 10.65
CA ALA A 102 9.11 -11.50 11.82
C ALA A 102 7.60 -11.22 11.70
N LEU A 103 7.22 -10.05 11.18
CA LEU A 103 5.82 -9.73 10.96
C LEU A 103 5.19 -10.60 9.87
N GLN A 104 5.91 -10.92 8.79
CA GLN A 104 5.43 -11.87 7.79
C GLN A 104 5.22 -13.28 8.40
N VAL A 105 6.11 -13.72 9.30
CA VAL A 105 5.93 -14.96 10.06
C VAL A 105 4.70 -14.85 10.97
N PHE A 106 4.55 -13.73 11.69
CA PHE A 106 3.41 -13.48 12.57
C PHE A 106 2.06 -13.55 11.83
N HIS A 107 1.96 -12.85 10.70
CA HIS A 107 0.78 -12.87 9.84
C HIS A 107 0.44 -14.29 9.38
N LYS A 108 1.45 -15.10 9.01
CA LYS A 108 1.21 -16.49 8.61
C LYS A 108 0.84 -17.40 9.78
N VAL A 109 1.37 -17.17 10.97
CA VAL A 109 0.96 -17.88 12.20
C VAL A 109 -0.51 -17.59 12.50
N LEU A 110 -0.92 -16.32 12.43
CA LEU A 110 -2.30 -15.88 12.60
C LEU A 110 -3.28 -16.60 11.66
N GLN A 111 -2.91 -16.68 10.38
CA GLN A 111 -3.72 -17.37 9.36
C GLN A 111 -3.83 -18.89 9.59
N CYS A 112 -2.81 -19.52 10.17
CA CYS A 112 -2.80 -20.98 10.38
C CYS A 112 -3.44 -21.39 11.71
N SER A 113 -3.27 -20.59 12.77
CA SER A 113 -3.79 -20.89 14.11
C SER A 113 -4.16 -19.61 14.87
N PRO A 114 -5.38 -19.08 14.67
CA PRO A 114 -5.80 -17.81 15.29
C PRO A 114 -5.81 -17.86 16.83
N SER A 115 -6.10 -19.01 17.45
CA SER A 115 -6.13 -19.13 18.91
C SER A 115 -4.74 -19.17 19.55
N SER A 116 -3.70 -19.46 18.79
CA SER A 116 -2.34 -19.65 19.31
C SER A 116 -1.75 -18.42 20.01
N ILE A 117 -2.23 -17.21 19.66
CA ILE A 117 -1.82 -15.96 20.31
C ILE A 117 -2.36 -15.91 21.74
N LEU A 118 -3.65 -16.18 21.91
CA LEU A 118 -4.33 -16.17 23.21
C LEU A 118 -3.78 -17.27 24.13
N ASP A 119 -3.40 -18.41 23.56
CA ASP A 119 -2.83 -19.56 24.28
C ASP A 119 -1.33 -19.38 24.61
N SER A 120 -0.65 -18.40 23.99
CA SER A 120 0.79 -18.24 24.14
C SER A 120 1.17 -17.80 25.56
N GLY A 121 0.39 -16.92 26.19
CA GLY A 121 0.66 -16.37 27.52
C GLY A 121 1.95 -15.52 27.63
N CYS A 122 2.77 -15.50 26.57
CA CYS A 122 4.03 -14.77 26.49
C CYS A 122 3.91 -13.39 25.84
N CYS A 123 2.77 -13.08 25.21
CA CYS A 123 2.48 -11.75 24.67
C CYS A 123 1.06 -11.32 25.01
N ASP A 124 0.93 -10.09 25.50
CA ASP A 124 -0.36 -9.44 25.58
C ASP A 124 -0.78 -9.00 24.16
N PRO A 125 -1.91 -9.51 23.62
CA PRO A 125 -2.39 -9.12 22.30
C PRO A 125 -2.63 -7.60 22.19
N LEU A 126 -2.97 -6.91 23.27
CA LEU A 126 -3.18 -5.47 23.26
C LEU A 126 -1.86 -4.70 23.10
N ALA A 127 -0.79 -5.18 23.73
CA ALA A 127 0.54 -4.60 23.55
C ALA A 127 1.04 -4.75 22.10
N ILE A 128 0.73 -5.88 21.44
CA ILE A 128 1.05 -6.07 20.01
C ILE A 128 0.31 -5.03 19.16
N VAL A 129 -0.96 -4.74 19.44
CA VAL A 129 -1.72 -3.70 18.71
C VAL A 129 -1.03 -2.34 18.82
N VAL A 130 -0.60 -1.96 20.03
CA VAL A 130 0.13 -0.70 20.26
C VAL A 130 1.44 -0.67 19.48
N CYS A 131 2.22 -1.76 19.49
CA CYS A 131 3.46 -1.86 18.72
C CYS A 131 3.20 -1.71 17.22
N LEU A 132 2.20 -2.40 16.66
CA LEU A 132 1.85 -2.31 15.24
C LEU A 132 1.43 -0.88 14.86
N CYS A 133 0.66 -0.21 15.70
CA CYS A 133 0.27 1.18 15.48
C CYS A 133 1.47 2.12 15.49
N GLY A 134 2.41 1.94 16.43
CA GLY A 134 3.66 2.72 16.47
C GLY A 134 4.53 2.50 15.23
N MET A 135 4.57 1.28 14.69
CA MET A 135 5.27 0.98 13.44
C MET A 135 4.61 1.64 12.23
N ILE A 136 3.27 1.62 12.15
CA ILE A 136 2.52 2.31 11.10
C ILE A 136 2.77 3.82 11.15
N GLU A 137 2.82 4.40 12.35
CA GLU A 137 3.17 5.80 12.55
C GLU A 137 4.58 6.10 12.05
N GLN A 138 5.58 5.28 12.39
CA GLN A 138 6.95 5.45 11.87
C GLN A 138 7.01 5.40 10.34
N CYS A 139 6.27 4.48 9.71
CA CYS A 139 6.17 4.43 8.25
C CYS A 139 5.48 5.66 7.64
N SER A 140 4.62 6.35 8.40
CA SER A 140 3.81 7.48 7.94
C SER A 140 4.46 8.84 8.23
N CYS A 141 5.26 8.95 9.28
CA CYS A 141 5.82 10.20 9.82
C CYS A 141 7.31 10.42 9.51
N SER A 142 8.05 9.41 9.06
CA SER A 142 9.49 9.58 8.82
C SER A 142 9.76 10.58 7.70
N LEU A 143 10.68 11.53 7.94
CA LEU A 143 11.36 12.26 6.88
C LEU A 143 11.88 11.23 5.88
N TRP A 144 11.43 11.39 4.64
CA TRP A 144 11.61 10.42 3.57
C TRP A 144 13.09 10.00 3.44
N ASP A 145 13.32 8.68 3.43
CA ASP A 145 14.62 8.08 3.13
C ASP A 145 14.46 7.17 1.91
N PRO A 146 15.03 7.53 0.74
CA PRO A 146 14.82 6.80 -0.50
C PRO A 146 15.29 5.35 -0.45
N ALA A 147 16.26 5.03 0.41
CA ALA A 147 16.83 3.69 0.51
C ALA A 147 15.85 2.65 1.09
N ASP A 148 14.78 3.08 1.77
CA ASP A 148 13.94 2.21 2.60
C ASP A 148 12.44 2.20 2.21
N THR A 149 12.06 2.98 1.20
CA THR A 149 10.65 3.16 0.76
C THR A 149 9.96 1.83 0.37
N GLY A 150 10.65 0.96 -0.36
CA GLY A 150 10.12 -0.36 -0.75
C GLY A 150 9.84 -1.26 0.45
N ASN A 151 10.72 -1.28 1.44
CA ASN A 151 10.54 -2.08 2.65
C ASN A 151 9.44 -1.50 3.55
N ARG A 152 9.37 -0.17 3.66
CA ARG A 152 8.35 0.53 4.49
C ARG A 152 6.92 0.29 4.00
N THR A 153 6.68 0.30 2.69
CA THR A 153 5.34 0.02 2.15
C THR A 153 4.93 -1.43 2.40
N VAL A 154 5.85 -2.39 2.23
CA VAL A 154 5.62 -3.81 2.58
C VAL A 154 5.37 -3.98 4.08
N LEU A 155 6.14 -3.29 4.91
CA LEU A 155 6.01 -3.30 6.36
C LEU A 155 4.64 -2.76 6.79
N LYS A 156 4.27 -1.58 6.29
CA LYS A 156 2.97 -0.93 6.55
C LYS A 156 1.81 -1.83 6.14
N GLN A 157 1.85 -2.42 4.94
CA GLN A 157 0.82 -3.37 4.50
C GLN A 157 0.73 -4.58 5.44
N CYS A 158 1.87 -5.15 5.83
CA CYS A 158 1.91 -6.29 6.73
C CYS A 158 1.28 -5.94 8.09
N CYS A 159 1.60 -4.78 8.67
CA CYS A 159 1.00 -4.31 9.91
C CYS A 159 -0.52 -4.15 9.81
N LEU A 160 -1.02 -3.59 8.71
CA LEU A 160 -2.46 -3.42 8.48
C LEU A 160 -3.18 -4.76 8.35
N ASP A 161 -2.61 -5.70 7.59
CA ASP A 161 -3.18 -7.05 7.44
C ASP A 161 -3.24 -7.77 8.80
N ILE A 162 -2.17 -7.66 9.58
CA ILE A 162 -2.09 -8.24 10.93
C ILE A 162 -3.13 -7.60 11.85
N LEU A 163 -3.29 -6.27 11.85
CA LEU A 163 -4.32 -5.60 12.66
C LEU A 163 -5.72 -6.08 12.30
N GLN A 164 -6.00 -6.29 11.01
CA GLN A 164 -7.28 -6.81 10.55
C GLN A 164 -7.51 -8.25 10.99
N ASP A 165 -6.49 -9.11 10.89
CA ASP A 165 -6.56 -10.49 11.38
C ASP A 165 -6.72 -10.54 12.91
N MET A 166 -6.00 -9.68 13.63
CA MET A 166 -6.14 -9.54 15.09
C MET A 166 -7.54 -9.08 15.48
N ALA A 167 -8.16 -8.16 14.75
CA ALA A 167 -9.55 -7.76 15.01
C ALA A 167 -10.50 -8.98 14.95
N ASN A 168 -10.30 -9.88 13.97
CA ASN A 168 -11.10 -11.10 13.85
C ASN A 168 -10.84 -12.10 14.99
N VAL A 169 -9.59 -12.26 15.41
CA VAL A 169 -9.23 -13.15 16.53
C VAL A 169 -9.79 -12.63 17.86
N LEU A 170 -9.66 -11.32 18.09
CA LEU A 170 -10.02 -10.69 19.36
C LEU A 170 -11.53 -10.51 19.53
N GLN A 171 -12.30 -10.56 18.44
CA GLN A 171 -13.77 -10.43 18.48
C GLN A 171 -14.47 -11.41 19.44
N ASN A 172 -13.89 -12.61 19.63
CA ASN A 172 -14.47 -13.64 20.49
C ASN A 172 -13.84 -13.69 21.90
N HIS A 173 -12.85 -12.84 22.17
CA HIS A 173 -12.12 -12.84 23.43
C HIS A 173 -12.68 -11.77 24.38
N LYS A 174 -12.91 -12.14 25.64
CA LYS A 174 -13.43 -11.22 26.66
C LYS A 174 -12.28 -10.49 27.35
N PHE A 175 -12.22 -9.17 27.14
CA PHE A 175 -11.28 -8.28 27.82
C PHE A 175 -11.92 -7.62 29.04
N VAL A 176 -11.09 -7.24 30.02
CA VAL A 176 -11.54 -6.45 31.18
C VAL A 176 -11.57 -4.96 30.78
N GLU A 177 -12.47 -4.17 31.37
CA GLU A 177 -12.59 -2.72 31.09
C GLU A 177 -11.24 -1.99 31.24
N LEU A 178 -10.45 -2.33 32.27
CA LEU A 178 -9.12 -1.76 32.53
C LEU A 178 -8.13 -1.99 31.38
N ASP A 179 -8.20 -3.15 30.72
CA ASP A 179 -7.30 -3.49 29.61
C ASP A 179 -7.62 -2.63 28.38
N VAL A 180 -8.91 -2.35 28.16
CA VAL A 180 -9.40 -1.49 27.09
C VAL A 180 -9.07 -0.03 27.36
N GLU A 181 -9.23 0.44 28.60
CA GLU A 181 -8.82 1.80 29.01
C GLU A 181 -7.31 1.99 28.81
N TRP A 182 -6.48 1.04 29.23
CA TRP A 182 -5.04 1.07 29.01
C TRP A 182 -4.70 1.17 27.52
N LEU A 183 -5.34 0.37 26.66
CA LEU A 183 -5.14 0.43 25.21
C LEU A 183 -5.51 1.82 24.67
N CYS A 184 -6.67 2.36 25.07
CA CYS A 184 -7.10 3.70 24.65
C CYS A 184 -6.08 4.77 25.08
N GLU A 185 -5.54 4.70 26.30
CA GLU A 185 -4.49 5.61 26.77
C GLU A 185 -3.22 5.51 25.93
N GLN A 186 -2.76 4.28 25.62
CA GLN A 186 -1.58 4.09 24.77
C GLN A 186 -1.80 4.62 23.35
N LEU A 187 -2.97 4.37 22.76
CA LEU A 187 -3.31 4.87 21.43
C LEU A 187 -3.47 6.40 21.39
N CYS A 188 -3.78 7.06 22.51
CA CYS A 188 -3.79 8.52 22.57
C CYS A 188 -2.39 9.14 22.43
N ASN A 189 -1.33 8.39 22.75
CA ASN A 189 0.05 8.83 22.58
C ASN A 189 0.59 8.63 21.16
N ILE A 190 -0.16 7.92 20.32
CA ILE A 190 0.18 7.61 18.92
C ILE A 190 -0.55 8.62 18.01
N GLY A 191 0.08 8.96 16.88
CA GLY A 191 -0.51 9.81 15.85
C GLY A 191 -1.90 9.37 15.40
N TRP A 192 -2.76 10.36 15.10
CA TRP A 192 -4.18 10.16 14.81
C TRP A 192 -4.44 9.16 13.66
N GLN A 193 -3.55 9.11 12.66
CA GLN A 193 -3.71 8.22 11.50
C GLN A 193 -3.56 6.75 11.90
N ALA A 194 -2.53 6.42 12.69
CA ALA A 194 -2.34 5.05 13.16
C ALA A 194 -3.44 4.64 14.14
N ARG A 195 -3.94 5.57 14.96
CA ARG A 195 -5.12 5.35 15.80
C ARG A 195 -6.38 5.01 14.99
N LEU A 196 -6.59 5.68 13.85
CA LEU A 196 -7.71 5.38 12.96
C LEU A 196 -7.59 3.97 12.34
N GLN A 197 -6.38 3.51 12.05
CA GLN A 197 -6.14 2.16 11.55
C GLN A 197 -6.39 1.06 12.61
N ALA A 198 -6.36 1.43 13.91
CA ALA A 198 -6.74 0.54 15.01
C ALA A 198 -8.25 0.41 15.22
N GLU A 199 -9.08 1.18 14.50
CA GLU A 199 -10.55 1.17 14.64
C GLU A 199 -11.18 -0.23 14.58
N PRO A 200 -10.82 -1.14 13.63
CA PRO A 200 -11.42 -2.46 13.55
C PRO A 200 -11.20 -3.29 14.82
N VAL A 201 -10.00 -3.20 15.39
CA VAL A 201 -9.62 -3.89 16.62
C VAL A 201 -10.37 -3.33 17.82
N LEU A 202 -10.43 -2.00 17.94
CA LEU A 202 -11.19 -1.34 19.01
C LEU A 202 -12.66 -1.72 18.94
N ARG A 203 -13.26 -1.74 17.75
CA ARG A 203 -14.65 -2.16 17.54
C ARG A 203 -14.85 -3.62 17.95
N ALA A 204 -13.92 -4.51 17.60
CA ALA A 204 -14.01 -5.94 17.95
C ALA A 204 -13.98 -6.16 19.47
N ILE A 205 -13.15 -5.40 20.21
CA ILE A 205 -12.99 -5.55 21.67
C ILE A 205 -14.13 -4.86 22.44
N THR A 206 -14.63 -3.74 21.93
CA THR A 206 -15.63 -2.90 22.62
C THR A 206 -17.08 -3.34 22.39
N ALA A 207 -17.35 -4.17 21.37
CA ALA A 207 -18.70 -4.62 21.03
C ALA A 207 -19.41 -5.35 22.19
N ASP A 208 -18.67 -6.16 22.96
CA ASP A 208 -19.20 -6.95 24.08
C ASP A 208 -19.02 -6.28 25.45
N THR A 209 -18.05 -5.38 25.60
CA THR A 209 -17.60 -4.88 26.91
C THR A 209 -18.38 -3.67 27.42
N LEU A 210 -18.93 -2.75 26.60
CA LEU A 210 -20.05 -1.85 26.99
C LEU A 210 -20.37 -0.74 25.96
N PRO A 211 -21.66 -0.35 25.79
CA PRO A 211 -22.09 0.94 25.21
C PRO A 211 -21.77 2.19 26.08
N LYS A 212 -20.86 2.09 27.05
CA LYS A 212 -20.53 3.17 28.03
C LYS A 212 -19.15 3.80 27.86
N MET A 213 -18.31 3.27 26.97
CA MET A 213 -17.07 3.95 26.60
C MET A 213 -17.44 5.24 25.86
N LYS A 214 -17.21 6.39 26.50
CA LYS A 214 -17.35 7.76 25.93
C LYS A 214 -16.29 8.07 24.85
N TYR A 215 -15.53 7.07 24.42
CA TYR A 215 -14.46 7.26 23.46
C TYR A 215 -15.02 7.07 22.07
N GLN A 216 -15.06 8.15 21.30
CA GLN A 216 -15.36 8.09 19.89
C GLN A 216 -14.25 7.28 19.21
N LEU A 217 -14.66 6.18 18.58
CA LEU A 217 -13.76 5.23 17.91
C LEU A 217 -13.10 5.87 16.69
N LYS A 218 -13.83 6.74 15.99
CA LYS A 218 -13.33 7.47 14.84
C LYS A 218 -12.70 8.79 15.27
N VAL A 219 -11.57 9.09 14.67
CA VAL A 219 -10.73 10.25 15.02
C VAL A 219 -10.37 10.97 13.74
N TYR A 220 -10.35 12.30 13.78
CA TYR A 220 -9.89 13.13 12.66
C TYR A 220 -9.18 14.40 13.14
N PRO A 221 -8.26 14.96 12.34
CA PRO A 221 -7.66 16.27 12.60
C PRO A 221 -8.70 17.38 12.68
N LYS A 222 -8.68 18.15 13.77
CA LYS A 222 -9.59 19.30 13.95
C LYS A 222 -9.45 20.35 12.85
N VAL A 223 -8.29 20.46 12.21
CA VAL A 223 -8.04 21.37 11.08
C VAL A 223 -9.03 21.11 9.92
N ILE A 224 -9.46 19.87 9.72
CA ILE A 224 -10.46 19.48 8.69
C ILE A 224 -11.87 20.02 9.01
N SER A 225 -12.18 20.34 10.26
CA SER A 225 -13.51 20.88 10.63
C SER A 225 -13.86 22.21 9.95
N SER A 226 -12.86 22.89 9.38
CA SER A 226 -13.02 24.10 8.58
C SER A 226 -13.64 23.86 7.20
N ILE A 227 -13.54 22.64 6.67
CA ILE A 227 -13.97 22.26 5.32
C ILE A 227 -14.98 21.12 5.29
N CYS A 228 -15.08 20.35 6.39
CA CYS A 228 -15.96 19.20 6.49
C CYS A 228 -16.58 19.09 7.89
N HIS A 229 -17.89 18.92 7.94
CA HIS A 229 -18.69 18.79 9.14
C HIS A 229 -19.08 17.31 9.37
N LEU A 230 -18.19 16.56 10.02
CA LEU A 230 -18.46 15.18 10.41
C LEU A 230 -19.37 15.13 11.66
N PRO A 231 -20.26 14.12 11.78
CA PRO A 231 -21.19 14.04 12.89
C PRO A 231 -20.48 13.82 14.23
N ALA A 232 -20.69 14.74 15.17
CA ALA A 232 -20.05 14.72 16.49
C ALA A 232 -20.43 13.50 17.35
N ASP A 233 -21.48 12.76 16.99
CA ASP A 233 -21.88 11.54 17.69
C ASP A 233 -20.95 10.35 17.37
N GLU A 234 -20.32 10.35 16.19
CA GLU A 234 -19.43 9.26 15.74
C GLU A 234 -17.94 9.62 15.77
N TRP A 235 -17.61 10.90 15.61
CA TRP A 235 -16.25 11.35 15.33
C TRP A 235 -15.68 12.26 16.40
N SER A 236 -14.41 12.02 16.77
CA SER A 236 -13.62 12.90 17.63
C SER A 236 -12.65 13.77 16.84
N ALA A 237 -12.78 15.08 17.00
CA ALA A 237 -11.78 16.03 16.54
C ALA A 237 -10.58 16.00 17.49
N VAL A 238 -9.39 15.75 16.96
CA VAL A 238 -8.12 15.78 17.70
C VAL A 238 -7.29 16.97 17.26
N ASP A 239 -6.77 17.72 18.24
CA ASP A 239 -5.80 18.78 17.98
C ASP A 239 -4.49 18.12 17.52
N VAL A 240 -4.09 18.39 16.28
CA VAL A 240 -2.82 17.92 15.73
C VAL A 240 -1.72 18.85 16.25
N THR A 241 -0.65 18.28 16.80
CA THR A 241 0.46 19.02 17.40
C THR A 241 1.35 19.74 16.39
N THR A 242 1.21 19.38 15.11
CA THR A 242 1.93 19.95 13.98
C THR A 242 1.02 20.88 13.19
N ASP A 243 1.59 21.98 12.66
CA ASP A 243 0.94 22.90 11.69
C ASP A 243 0.73 22.19 10.34
N GLU A 244 0.00 21.06 10.33
CA GLU A 244 -0.35 20.36 9.11
C GLU A 244 -1.41 21.16 8.34
N GLU A 245 -1.15 21.36 7.05
CA GLU A 245 -2.11 21.98 6.14
C GLU A 245 -3.39 21.12 6.04
N VAL A 246 -4.52 21.80 5.83
CA VAL A 246 -5.85 21.19 5.75
C VAL A 246 -5.88 20.08 4.68
N GLU A 247 -5.30 20.35 3.51
CA GLU A 247 -5.25 19.46 2.37
C GLU A 247 -4.43 18.19 2.66
N VAL A 248 -3.31 18.32 3.38
CA VAL A 248 -2.49 17.16 3.79
C VAL A 248 -3.28 16.25 4.73
N SER A 249 -3.90 16.85 5.74
CA SER A 249 -4.76 16.12 6.69
C SER A 249 -5.94 15.44 5.99
N LEU A 250 -6.58 16.12 5.03
CA LEU A 250 -7.68 15.59 4.24
C LEU A 250 -7.25 14.38 3.40
N LEU A 251 -6.13 14.49 2.68
CA LEU A 251 -5.61 13.40 1.86
C LEU A 251 -5.22 12.20 2.73
N LYS A 252 -4.52 12.42 3.84
CA LYS A 252 -4.18 11.36 4.80
C LYS A 252 -5.42 10.68 5.37
N LEU A 253 -6.50 11.42 5.62
CA LEU A 253 -7.75 10.87 6.16
C LEU A 253 -8.44 9.97 5.13
N CYS A 254 -8.63 10.47 3.91
CA CYS A 254 -9.32 9.75 2.84
C CYS A 254 -8.50 8.57 2.28
N ALA A 255 -7.17 8.61 2.42
CA ALA A 255 -6.31 7.49 2.09
C ALA A 255 -6.72 6.18 2.81
N ASN A 256 -7.17 6.25 4.07
CA ASN A 256 -7.36 5.06 4.90
C ASN A 256 -8.52 4.16 4.42
N SER A 257 -9.63 4.71 3.92
CA SER A 257 -10.79 3.91 3.49
C SER A 257 -11.77 4.70 2.63
N ASN A 258 -12.36 4.02 1.63
CA ASN A 258 -13.44 4.55 0.80
C ASN A 258 -14.70 4.96 1.60
N THR A 259 -14.96 4.28 2.72
CA THR A 259 -16.08 4.64 3.61
C THR A 259 -15.86 6.01 4.26
N LEU A 260 -14.62 6.31 4.66
CA LEU A 260 -14.23 7.58 5.23
C LEU A 260 -14.26 8.67 4.15
N THR A 261 -13.76 8.38 2.94
CA THR A 261 -13.86 9.29 1.80
C THR A 261 -15.31 9.69 1.52
N SER A 262 -16.23 8.72 1.55
CA SER A 262 -17.66 8.99 1.35
C SER A 262 -18.23 9.88 2.46
N ALA A 263 -17.94 9.57 3.73
CA ALA A 263 -18.40 10.39 4.86
C ALA A 263 -17.84 11.82 4.82
N VAL A 264 -16.58 11.99 4.39
CA VAL A 264 -15.95 13.30 4.22
C VAL A 264 -16.60 14.08 3.08
N LEU A 265 -16.91 13.43 1.96
CA LEU A 265 -17.59 14.06 0.83
C LEU A 265 -19.03 14.47 1.18
N GLU A 266 -19.74 13.68 1.98
CA GLU A 266 -21.08 14.03 2.48
C GLU A 266 -21.05 15.20 3.47
N GLY A 267 -20.00 15.27 4.31
CA GLY A 267 -19.82 16.35 5.28
C GLY A 267 -19.17 17.61 4.70
N MET A 268 -18.67 17.59 3.47
CA MET A 268 -17.99 18.72 2.86
C MET A 268 -18.96 19.85 2.50
N ASP A 269 -18.57 21.08 2.86
CA ASP A 269 -19.35 22.26 2.50
C ASP A 269 -19.36 22.48 0.99
N CYS A 270 -20.55 22.66 0.42
CA CYS A 270 -20.73 22.84 -1.02
C CYS A 270 -20.05 24.10 -1.58
N ASN A 271 -19.71 25.07 -0.73
CA ASN A 271 -19.03 26.31 -1.11
C ASN A 271 -17.51 26.24 -0.98
N THR A 272 -16.96 25.15 -0.46
CA THR A 272 -15.51 25.00 -0.29
C THR A 272 -14.87 24.76 -1.64
N VAL A 273 -14.16 25.76 -2.14
CA VAL A 273 -13.30 25.64 -3.32
C VAL A 273 -11.86 25.48 -2.83
N MET A 274 -11.27 24.32 -3.12
CA MET A 274 -9.90 23.99 -2.74
C MET A 274 -8.92 24.42 -3.83
N SER A 275 -7.77 24.96 -3.41
CA SER A 275 -6.72 25.36 -4.33
C SER A 275 -6.05 24.13 -4.94
N TYR A 276 -5.98 24.09 -6.28
CA TYR A 276 -5.27 23.02 -7.00
C TYR A 276 -3.80 22.94 -6.58
N GLN A 277 -3.14 24.08 -6.33
CA GLN A 277 -1.73 24.11 -5.93
C GLN A 277 -1.52 23.53 -4.53
N CYS A 278 -2.43 23.81 -3.59
CA CYS A 278 -2.37 23.25 -2.23
C CYS A 278 -2.65 21.75 -2.26
N LEU A 279 -3.64 21.30 -3.05
CA LEU A 279 -3.91 19.89 -3.27
C LEU A 279 -2.72 19.14 -3.88
N LEU A 280 -2.05 19.76 -4.85
CA LEU A 280 -0.88 19.21 -5.52
C LEU A 280 0.33 19.11 -4.56
N SER A 281 0.57 20.16 -3.77
CA SER A 281 1.57 20.16 -2.69
C SER A 281 1.28 19.04 -1.68
N ALA A 282 0.02 18.89 -1.25
CA ALA A 282 -0.39 17.86 -0.32
C ALA A 282 -0.22 16.45 -0.92
N ALA A 283 -0.59 16.25 -2.18
CA ALA A 283 -0.43 14.97 -2.87
C ALA A 283 1.05 14.56 -2.97
N ILE A 284 1.93 15.52 -3.26
CA ILE A 284 3.37 15.28 -3.25
C ILE A 284 3.81 14.82 -1.85
N GLN A 285 3.40 15.49 -0.77
CA GLN A 285 3.80 15.10 0.58
C GLN A 285 3.30 13.71 1.02
N VAL A 286 2.12 13.29 0.57
CA VAL A 286 1.46 12.07 1.04
C VAL A 286 1.84 10.83 0.21
N LEU A 287 2.01 10.99 -1.10
CA LEU A 287 2.23 9.89 -2.05
C LEU A 287 3.39 8.93 -1.70
N PRO A 288 4.59 9.37 -1.26
CA PRO A 288 5.71 8.46 -0.98
C PRO A 288 5.45 7.39 0.07
N ASN A 289 4.54 7.68 1.01
CA ASN A 289 4.22 6.81 2.14
C ASN A 289 2.87 6.11 1.94
N CYS A 290 2.25 6.28 0.76
CA CYS A 290 0.99 5.64 0.43
C CYS A 290 1.20 4.20 -0.01
N LEU A 291 0.27 3.35 0.37
CA LEU A 291 0.02 2.09 -0.31
C LEU A 291 -0.74 2.35 -1.62
N MET A 292 -0.75 1.36 -2.51
CA MET A 292 -1.47 1.47 -3.79
C MET A 292 -2.97 1.74 -3.58
N SER A 293 -3.57 1.07 -2.59
CA SER A 293 -4.97 1.26 -2.20
C SER A 293 -5.22 2.67 -1.64
N GLU A 294 -4.32 3.15 -0.79
CA GLU A 294 -4.38 4.50 -0.21
C GLU A 294 -4.33 5.58 -1.29
N TRP A 295 -3.40 5.44 -2.24
CA TRP A 295 -3.31 6.33 -3.39
C TRP A 295 -4.56 6.28 -4.26
N SER A 296 -5.09 5.08 -4.53
CA SER A 296 -6.35 4.94 -5.28
C SER A 296 -7.52 5.66 -4.60
N ASN A 297 -7.59 5.64 -3.27
CA ASN A 297 -8.63 6.36 -2.52
C ASN A 297 -8.44 7.89 -2.62
N ILE A 298 -7.19 8.38 -2.61
CA ILE A 298 -6.87 9.80 -2.83
C ILE A 298 -7.31 10.25 -4.23
N VAL A 299 -6.96 9.50 -5.28
CA VAL A 299 -7.38 9.83 -6.65
C VAL A 299 -8.90 9.82 -6.75
N CYS A 300 -9.57 8.87 -6.11
CA CYS A 300 -11.03 8.82 -6.06
C CYS A 300 -11.61 10.11 -5.45
N LEU A 301 -11.08 10.55 -4.30
CA LEU A 301 -11.43 11.83 -3.67
C LEU A 301 -11.24 13.00 -4.64
N VAL A 302 -10.04 13.14 -5.24
CA VAL A 302 -9.75 14.22 -6.21
C VAL A 302 -10.74 14.17 -7.36
N GLY A 303 -11.08 12.97 -7.82
CA GLY A 303 -12.08 12.76 -8.84
C GLY A 303 -13.48 13.25 -8.43
N HIS A 304 -13.89 13.01 -7.20
CA HIS A 304 -15.14 13.56 -6.67
C HIS A 304 -15.11 15.09 -6.57
N LEU A 305 -14.01 15.67 -6.08
CA LEU A 305 -13.83 17.11 -5.99
C LEU A 305 -13.88 17.79 -7.37
N VAL A 306 -13.29 17.18 -8.39
CA VAL A 306 -13.34 17.66 -9.78
C VAL A 306 -14.77 17.60 -10.34
N ARG A 307 -15.50 16.50 -10.10
CA ARG A 307 -16.90 16.38 -10.56
C ARG A 307 -17.84 17.35 -9.85
N ALA A 308 -17.57 17.65 -8.59
CA ALA A 308 -18.32 18.61 -7.80
C ALA A 308 -17.91 20.08 -8.09
N ASP A 309 -16.98 20.32 -9.02
CA ASP A 309 -16.41 21.63 -9.30
C ASP A 309 -15.79 22.34 -8.07
N GLN A 310 -15.41 21.56 -7.04
CA GLN A 310 -14.75 22.04 -5.82
C GLN A 310 -13.24 22.23 -6.01
N VAL A 311 -12.65 21.62 -7.03
CA VAL A 311 -11.24 21.83 -7.44
C VAL A 311 -11.20 22.06 -8.94
N HIS A 312 -10.59 23.17 -9.35
CA HIS A 312 -10.38 23.46 -10.77
C HIS A 312 -9.01 22.97 -11.23
N VAL A 313 -8.99 21.79 -11.87
CA VAL A 313 -7.79 21.25 -12.52
C VAL A 313 -7.78 21.64 -13.99
N GLN A 314 -6.87 22.53 -14.37
CA GLN A 314 -6.68 22.93 -15.76
C GLN A 314 -5.93 21.84 -16.52
N PHE A 315 -6.59 21.16 -17.45
CA PHE A 315 -5.93 20.15 -18.29
C PHE A 315 -5.30 20.77 -19.55
N GLN A 316 -4.14 20.25 -19.93
CA GLN A 316 -3.45 20.63 -21.17
C GLN A 316 -3.52 19.49 -22.19
N THR A 317 -3.89 19.82 -23.41
CA THR A 317 -3.83 18.90 -24.54
C THR A 317 -2.40 18.86 -25.09
N HIS A 318 -1.69 17.77 -24.85
CA HIS A 318 -0.29 17.63 -25.22
C HIS A 318 -0.14 17.35 -26.71
N TYR A 319 0.85 18.00 -27.33
CA TYR A 319 1.30 17.79 -28.73
C TYR A 319 0.20 17.92 -29.79
N MET A 320 -0.89 18.61 -29.47
CA MET A 320 -1.97 18.87 -30.41
C MET A 320 -1.68 20.07 -31.29
N THR A 321 -1.70 19.85 -32.60
CA THR A 321 -1.59 20.89 -33.63
C THR A 321 -2.95 21.43 -34.07
N HIS A 322 -4.03 20.70 -33.80
CA HIS A 322 -5.38 21.01 -34.22
C HIS A 322 -6.37 20.97 -33.07
N LEU A 323 -7.41 21.81 -33.15
CA LEU A 323 -8.48 21.85 -32.14
C LEU A 323 -9.29 20.55 -32.20
N PRO A 324 -9.58 19.90 -31.06
CA PRO A 324 -10.43 18.71 -31.08
C PRO A 324 -11.82 19.04 -31.61
N LEU A 325 -12.31 18.24 -32.56
CA LEU A 325 -13.71 18.26 -33.02
C LEU A 325 -14.64 17.51 -32.04
N VAL A 326 -14.27 17.45 -30.76
CA VAL A 326 -14.89 16.66 -29.71
C VAL A 326 -15.37 17.61 -28.61
N ASP A 327 -16.53 17.33 -28.06
CA ASP A 327 -17.00 18.02 -26.86
C ASP A 327 -16.16 17.60 -25.65
N LEU A 328 -15.30 18.51 -25.18
CA LEU A 328 -14.41 18.28 -24.05
C LEU A 328 -15.15 18.30 -22.71
N THR A 329 -16.39 18.81 -22.65
CA THR A 329 -17.13 18.89 -21.38
C THR A 329 -17.40 17.50 -20.80
N GLY A 330 -17.70 16.52 -21.66
CA GLY A 330 -17.88 15.12 -21.28
C GLY A 330 -16.59 14.39 -20.91
N LEU A 331 -15.42 14.97 -21.21
CA LEU A 331 -14.09 14.39 -20.95
C LEU A 331 -13.31 15.16 -19.88
N LYS A 332 -13.86 16.25 -19.36
CA LYS A 332 -13.21 17.14 -18.38
C LYS A 332 -12.69 16.35 -17.20
N TYR A 333 -13.48 15.41 -16.69
CA TYR A 333 -13.12 14.58 -15.54
C TYR A 333 -11.85 13.75 -15.78
N GLU A 334 -11.82 12.96 -16.85
CA GLU A 334 -10.70 12.07 -17.17
C GLU A 334 -9.45 12.87 -17.54
N LEU A 335 -9.61 13.97 -18.29
CA LEU A 335 -8.51 14.86 -18.64
C LEU A 335 -7.92 15.58 -17.40
N SER A 336 -8.77 16.00 -16.46
CA SER A 336 -8.34 16.58 -15.20
C SER A 336 -7.58 15.58 -14.33
N LEU A 337 -8.02 14.33 -14.24
CA LEU A 337 -7.29 13.30 -13.49
C LEU A 337 -5.97 12.90 -14.15
N LEU A 338 -5.96 12.82 -15.48
CA LEU A 338 -4.75 12.59 -16.26
C LEU A 338 -3.73 13.72 -15.98
N GLN A 339 -4.18 14.97 -16.03
CA GLN A 339 -3.33 16.12 -15.74
C GLN A 339 -2.84 16.10 -14.28
N PHE A 340 -3.72 15.88 -13.30
CA PHE A 340 -3.34 15.82 -11.89
C PHE A 340 -2.25 14.78 -11.65
N THR A 341 -2.41 13.58 -12.21
CA THR A 341 -1.43 12.50 -12.04
C THR A 341 -0.10 12.86 -12.72
N SER A 342 -0.15 13.46 -13.91
CA SER A 342 1.04 13.95 -14.63
C SER A 342 1.77 15.04 -13.85
N ASP A 343 1.06 16.04 -13.34
CA ASP A 343 1.61 17.17 -12.59
C ASP A 343 2.29 16.71 -11.29
N VAL A 344 1.69 15.75 -10.56
CA VAL A 344 2.30 15.15 -9.37
C VAL A 344 3.64 14.52 -9.71
N MET A 345 3.70 13.72 -10.79
CA MET A 345 4.92 13.05 -11.22
C MET A 345 6.00 14.03 -11.71
N CYS A 346 5.60 15.03 -12.51
CA CYS A 346 6.48 16.08 -13.02
C CYS A 346 7.10 16.92 -11.88
N LEU A 347 6.30 17.28 -10.88
CA LEU A 347 6.79 18.04 -9.73
C LEU A 347 7.72 17.20 -8.86
N TRP A 348 7.41 15.91 -8.66
CA TRP A 348 8.33 14.99 -7.99
C TRP A 348 9.69 14.92 -8.69
N GLN A 349 9.70 14.76 -10.02
CA GLN A 349 10.93 14.76 -10.80
C GLN A 349 11.68 16.09 -10.73
N THR A 350 10.95 17.21 -10.74
CA THR A 350 11.55 18.55 -10.70
C THR A 350 12.17 18.86 -9.34
N LEU A 351 11.48 18.52 -8.25
CA LEU A 351 11.90 18.85 -6.89
C LEU A 351 12.95 17.87 -6.36
N TYR A 352 12.85 16.58 -6.71
CA TYR A 352 13.62 15.51 -6.06
C TYR A 352 14.41 14.63 -7.03
N GLY A 353 14.23 14.77 -8.35
CA GLY A 353 14.88 13.94 -9.36
C GLY A 353 16.40 13.88 -9.24
N PHE A 354 17.05 15.03 -9.00
CA PHE A 354 18.51 15.10 -8.85
C PHE A 354 19.02 14.40 -7.58
N MET A 355 18.33 14.60 -6.44
CA MET A 355 18.72 14.04 -5.14
C MET A 355 18.61 12.52 -5.10
N LEU A 356 17.75 11.96 -5.95
CA LEU A 356 17.34 10.57 -5.96
C LEU A 356 18.21 9.65 -6.81
N GLN A 357 18.86 10.19 -7.83
CA GLN A 357 19.74 9.42 -8.70
C GLN A 357 21.06 9.02 -8.00
N GLU A 358 21.45 9.72 -6.94
CA GLU A 358 22.70 9.45 -6.21
C GLU A 358 22.56 8.45 -5.04
N LYS A 359 21.34 8.18 -4.54
CA LYS A 359 21.10 7.45 -3.28
C LYS A 359 20.10 6.29 -3.38
N ASN A 360 20.32 5.34 -4.30
CA ASN A 360 19.53 4.09 -4.38
C ASN A 360 18.00 4.29 -4.37
N GLY A 361 17.50 5.34 -5.04
CA GLY A 361 16.07 5.67 -5.11
C GLY A 361 15.21 4.77 -6.01
N GLU A 362 15.69 3.58 -6.37
CA GLU A 362 15.06 2.70 -7.34
C GLU A 362 13.69 2.22 -6.87
N GLY A 363 13.59 1.80 -5.60
CA GLY A 363 12.32 1.36 -5.00
C GLY A 363 11.28 2.47 -4.96
N PHE A 364 11.72 3.71 -4.77
CA PHE A 364 10.85 4.88 -4.75
C PHE A 364 10.24 5.16 -6.12
N TRP A 365 11.08 5.31 -7.15
CA TRP A 365 10.58 5.55 -8.51
C TRP A 365 9.72 4.40 -9.02
N PHE A 366 10.08 3.17 -8.67
CA PHE A 366 9.24 2.01 -8.94
C PHE A 366 7.85 2.14 -8.30
N HIS A 367 7.77 2.49 -7.02
CA HIS A 367 6.51 2.67 -6.32
C HIS A 367 5.67 3.80 -6.94
N LEU A 368 6.25 4.99 -7.17
CA LEU A 368 5.55 6.11 -7.78
C LEU A 368 5.01 5.78 -9.17
N ASN A 369 5.85 5.14 -10.00
CA ASN A 369 5.47 4.79 -11.36
C ASN A 369 4.33 3.76 -11.37
N GLN A 370 4.34 2.80 -10.44
CA GLN A 370 3.23 1.87 -10.25
C GLN A 370 1.95 2.57 -9.80
N CYS A 371 2.04 3.54 -8.88
CA CYS A 371 0.88 4.33 -8.42
C CYS A 371 0.25 5.12 -9.57
N CYS A 372 1.08 5.78 -10.38
CA CYS A 372 0.65 6.49 -11.57
C CYS A 372 0.03 5.53 -12.61
N ALA A 373 0.73 4.45 -12.99
CA ALA A 373 0.25 3.51 -13.99
C ALA A 373 -1.09 2.86 -13.60
N ASN A 374 -1.26 2.45 -12.33
CA ASN A 374 -2.51 1.86 -11.87
C ASN A 374 -3.66 2.87 -11.82
N THR A 375 -3.38 4.11 -11.47
CA THR A 375 -4.34 5.22 -11.49
C THR A 375 -4.84 5.48 -12.90
N LEU A 376 -3.91 5.63 -13.84
CA LEU A 376 -4.26 5.86 -15.23
C LEU A 376 -4.97 4.65 -15.83
N LYS A 377 -4.59 3.43 -15.46
CA LYS A 377 -5.33 2.25 -15.88
C LYS A 377 -6.77 2.25 -15.36
N SER A 378 -7.01 2.61 -14.10
CA SER A 378 -8.35 2.58 -13.51
C SER A 378 -9.27 3.64 -14.12
N VAL A 379 -8.77 4.88 -14.31
CA VAL A 379 -9.53 5.99 -14.91
C VAL A 379 -9.99 5.64 -16.34
N PHE A 380 -9.18 4.89 -17.08
CA PHE A 380 -9.46 4.56 -18.48
C PHE A 380 -10.05 3.15 -18.66
N SER A 381 -10.23 2.36 -17.59
CA SER A 381 -10.78 1.00 -17.66
C SER A 381 -12.30 0.92 -17.94
N SER A 382 -13.01 2.06 -17.84
CA SER A 382 -14.48 2.12 -17.91
C SER A 382 -15.01 3.16 -18.92
N LEU A 383 -14.24 3.42 -19.98
CA LEU A 383 -14.59 4.43 -20.99
C LEU A 383 -15.88 4.05 -21.73
N SER A 384 -16.97 4.71 -21.35
CA SER A 384 -18.27 4.63 -22.02
C SER A 384 -18.51 5.88 -22.84
N HIS A 385 -17.53 6.23 -23.68
CA HIS A 385 -17.55 7.44 -24.49
C HIS A 385 -17.83 7.13 -25.96
N PRO A 386 -18.39 8.08 -26.74
CA PRO A 386 -18.45 7.95 -28.19
C PRO A 386 -17.06 7.70 -28.76
N ALA A 387 -16.96 6.90 -29.82
CA ALA A 387 -15.68 6.48 -30.39
C ALA A 387 -14.73 7.65 -30.74
N THR A 388 -15.26 8.80 -31.17
CA THR A 388 -14.47 10.03 -31.40
C THR A 388 -13.82 10.56 -30.13
N SER A 389 -14.57 10.56 -29.03
CA SER A 389 -14.16 11.07 -27.73
C SER A 389 -13.19 10.11 -27.06
N GLN A 390 -13.45 8.81 -27.19
CA GLN A 390 -12.54 7.75 -26.77
C GLN A 390 -11.20 7.82 -27.51
N ALA A 391 -11.20 8.01 -28.84
CA ALA A 391 -9.97 8.17 -29.63
C ALA A 391 -9.14 9.35 -29.13
N PHE A 392 -9.78 10.51 -28.94
CA PHE A 392 -9.12 11.71 -28.44
C PHE A 392 -8.51 11.49 -27.05
N LEU A 393 -9.33 10.97 -26.12
CA LEU A 393 -8.93 10.78 -24.73
C LEU A 393 -7.78 9.76 -24.61
N LEU A 394 -7.84 8.62 -25.32
CA LEU A 394 -6.74 7.65 -25.37
C LEU A 394 -5.48 8.23 -26.01
N SER A 395 -5.62 9.04 -27.08
CA SER A 395 -4.48 9.70 -27.72
C SER A 395 -3.79 10.66 -26.75
N GLN A 396 -4.56 11.43 -25.98
CA GLN A 396 -4.03 12.31 -24.95
C GLN A 396 -3.38 11.53 -23.81
N ALA A 397 -3.99 10.42 -23.37
CA ALA A 397 -3.40 9.54 -22.36
C ALA A 397 -2.03 9.00 -22.79
N VAL A 398 -1.93 8.52 -24.04
CA VAL A 398 -0.66 8.09 -24.65
C VAL A 398 0.34 9.24 -24.66
N CYS A 399 -0.05 10.43 -25.10
CA CYS A 399 0.84 11.60 -25.15
C CYS A 399 1.39 11.99 -23.77
N HIS A 400 0.53 12.02 -22.76
CA HIS A 400 0.91 12.32 -21.37
C HIS A 400 1.89 11.28 -20.83
N VAL A 401 1.62 9.98 -21.03
CA VAL A 401 2.53 8.93 -20.55
C VAL A 401 3.85 8.94 -21.33
N CYS A 402 3.83 9.16 -22.65
CA CYS A 402 5.07 9.33 -23.42
C CYS A 402 5.90 10.53 -22.93
N HIS A 403 5.25 11.63 -22.54
CA HIS A 403 5.93 12.77 -21.92
C HIS A 403 6.58 12.37 -20.59
N LEU A 404 5.86 11.67 -19.71
CA LEU A 404 6.40 11.16 -18.45
C LEU A 404 7.60 10.22 -18.68
N LEU A 405 7.49 9.29 -19.63
CA LEU A 405 8.59 8.39 -20.05
C LEU A 405 9.80 9.14 -20.63
N SER A 406 9.65 10.39 -21.05
CA SER A 406 10.76 11.23 -21.55
C SER A 406 11.50 11.99 -20.43
N ILE A 407 10.88 12.17 -19.27
CA ILE A 407 11.43 12.98 -18.16
C ILE A 407 11.80 12.16 -16.93
N LEU A 408 11.10 11.04 -16.69
CA LEU A 408 11.28 10.20 -15.52
C LEU A 408 12.51 9.30 -15.67
N PRO A 409 13.16 8.90 -14.56
CA PRO A 409 14.21 7.90 -14.59
C PRO A 409 13.70 6.58 -15.17
N ALA A 410 14.54 5.84 -15.91
CA ALA A 410 14.13 4.61 -16.58
C ALA A 410 13.59 3.52 -15.63
N LEU A 411 14.03 3.50 -14.37
CA LEU A 411 13.63 2.49 -13.40
C LEU A 411 12.14 2.54 -13.05
N GLY A 412 11.46 1.40 -13.18
CA GLY A 412 10.06 1.24 -12.80
C GLY A 412 9.06 1.79 -13.80
N THR A 413 9.52 2.34 -14.93
CA THR A 413 8.67 2.88 -15.99
C THR A 413 8.09 1.79 -16.91
N GLU A 414 8.43 0.53 -16.69
CA GLU A 414 7.91 -0.62 -17.45
C GLU A 414 6.38 -0.72 -17.37
N SER A 415 5.81 -0.41 -16.20
CA SER A 415 4.36 -0.40 -15.98
C SER A 415 3.65 0.61 -16.88
N MET A 416 4.23 1.81 -17.03
CA MET A 416 3.75 2.85 -17.94
C MET A 416 3.92 2.45 -19.41
N PHE A 417 5.05 1.85 -19.76
CA PHE A 417 5.28 1.34 -21.11
C PHE A 417 4.23 0.29 -21.52
N VAL A 418 3.94 -0.67 -20.63
CA VAL A 418 2.89 -1.67 -20.85
C VAL A 418 1.52 -1.00 -20.98
N LEU A 419 1.22 0.00 -20.16
CA LEU A 419 -0.03 0.75 -20.25
C LEU A 419 -0.21 1.44 -21.62
N VAL A 420 0.85 2.04 -22.17
CA VAL A 420 0.80 2.65 -23.51
C VAL A 420 0.56 1.59 -24.58
N LEU A 421 1.18 0.41 -24.48
CA LEU A 421 0.92 -0.71 -25.41
C LEU A 421 -0.54 -1.16 -25.39
N ASP A 422 -1.15 -1.23 -24.20
CA ASP A 422 -2.55 -1.58 -24.02
C ASP A 422 -3.44 -0.54 -24.72
N TRP A 423 -3.23 0.76 -24.46
CA TRP A 423 -4.01 1.83 -25.09
C TRP A 423 -3.81 1.97 -26.60
N LEU A 424 -2.59 1.74 -27.10
CA LEU A 424 -2.35 1.68 -28.55
C LEU A 424 -3.13 0.52 -29.18
N SER A 425 -3.27 -0.61 -28.47
CA SER A 425 -4.10 -1.73 -28.95
C SER A 425 -5.58 -1.37 -28.97
N GLU A 426 -6.07 -0.62 -27.99
CA GLU A 426 -7.45 -0.10 -28.00
C GLU A 426 -7.70 0.91 -29.13
N LEU A 427 -6.74 1.78 -29.41
CA LEU A 427 -6.79 2.74 -30.52
C LEU A 427 -6.82 2.06 -31.90
N GLN A 428 -6.38 0.81 -31.99
CA GLN A 428 -6.43 -0.02 -33.21
C GLN A 428 -7.76 -0.76 -33.38
N ALA A 429 -8.65 -0.74 -32.40
CA ALA A 429 -9.96 -1.38 -32.53
C ALA A 429 -10.77 -0.69 -33.66
N ASP A 430 -11.45 -1.50 -34.49
CA ASP A 430 -12.19 -1.02 -35.67
C ASP A 430 -13.18 0.11 -35.36
N SER A 431 -13.77 0.09 -34.16
CA SER A 431 -14.71 1.10 -33.68
C SER A 431 -14.09 2.49 -33.53
N VAL A 432 -12.79 2.59 -33.27
CA VAL A 432 -12.08 3.83 -32.92
C VAL A 432 -11.04 4.22 -33.97
N LEU A 433 -10.50 3.24 -34.71
CA LEU A 433 -9.38 3.37 -35.67
C LEU A 433 -9.53 4.53 -36.67
N LYS A 434 -10.74 4.73 -37.20
CA LYS A 434 -11.02 5.83 -38.14
C LYS A 434 -10.67 7.21 -37.56
N TYR A 435 -10.87 7.40 -36.26
CA TYR A 435 -10.60 8.65 -35.56
C TYR A 435 -9.17 8.72 -35.04
N THR A 436 -8.55 7.58 -34.70
CA THR A 436 -7.13 7.50 -34.34
C THR A 436 -6.22 8.09 -35.42
N LEU A 437 -6.56 7.93 -36.71
CA LEU A 437 -5.80 8.51 -37.81
C LEU A 437 -5.68 10.05 -37.73
N LEU A 438 -6.63 10.74 -37.07
CA LEU A 438 -6.58 12.19 -36.87
C LEU A 438 -5.51 12.61 -35.84
N TYR A 439 -5.15 11.71 -34.93
CA TYR A 439 -4.22 11.97 -33.82
C TYR A 439 -2.89 11.24 -34.00
N ARG A 440 -2.72 10.51 -35.11
CA ARG A 440 -1.54 9.69 -35.35
C ARG A 440 -0.25 10.48 -35.32
N GLU A 441 -0.18 11.62 -36.00
CA GLU A 441 1.03 12.46 -36.02
C GLU A 441 1.41 12.93 -34.61
N THR A 442 0.42 13.35 -33.83
CA THR A 442 0.58 13.74 -32.42
C THR A 442 1.12 12.59 -31.56
N ILE A 443 0.58 11.38 -31.72
CA ILE A 443 1.06 10.19 -31.01
C ILE A 443 2.48 9.79 -31.47
N GLU A 444 2.77 9.87 -32.77
CA GLU A 444 4.11 9.60 -33.30
C GLU A 444 5.14 10.57 -32.73
N GLU A 445 4.80 11.86 -32.66
CA GLU A 445 5.67 12.88 -32.08
C GLU A 445 5.93 12.62 -30.60
N SER A 446 4.90 12.28 -29.81
CA SER A 446 5.09 11.99 -28.39
C SER A 446 5.95 10.74 -28.16
N ILE A 447 5.76 9.67 -28.95
CA ILE A 447 6.57 8.43 -28.83
C ILE A 447 8.05 8.71 -29.13
N ARG A 448 8.36 9.61 -30.06
CA ARG A 448 9.75 9.97 -30.42
C ARG A 448 10.50 10.68 -29.29
N LEU A 449 9.80 11.21 -28.29
CA LEU A 449 10.43 11.86 -27.13
C LEU A 449 10.93 10.87 -26.08
N ILE A 450 10.49 9.61 -26.14
CA ILE A 450 10.89 8.58 -25.17
C ILE A 450 12.39 8.32 -25.29
N GLN A 451 13.11 8.44 -24.17
CA GLN A 451 14.57 8.28 -24.13
C GLN A 451 15.02 6.85 -24.47
N ASN A 452 14.21 5.84 -24.13
CA ASN A 452 14.50 4.45 -24.43
C ASN A 452 14.18 4.12 -25.89
N GLU A 453 15.22 4.03 -26.73
CA GLU A 453 15.10 3.74 -28.17
C GLU A 453 14.39 2.42 -28.47
N GLN A 454 14.57 1.38 -27.65
CA GLN A 454 13.89 0.09 -27.87
C GLN A 454 12.39 0.23 -27.66
N TRP A 455 11.98 0.99 -26.64
CA TRP A 455 10.58 1.24 -26.36
C TRP A 455 9.95 2.13 -27.42
N SER A 456 10.61 3.22 -27.81
CA SER A 456 10.10 4.09 -28.87
C SER A 456 9.92 3.33 -30.19
N GLN A 457 10.89 2.50 -30.58
CA GLN A 457 10.76 1.64 -31.77
C GLN A 457 9.62 0.63 -31.65
N THR A 458 9.42 0.03 -30.47
CA THR A 458 8.35 -0.95 -30.24
C THR A 458 6.97 -0.28 -30.32
N LEU A 459 6.81 0.88 -29.70
CA LEU A 459 5.57 1.66 -29.73
C LEU A 459 5.27 2.19 -31.13
N LEU A 460 6.28 2.69 -31.86
CA LEU A 460 6.10 3.10 -33.26
C LEU A 460 5.66 1.92 -34.12
N LYS A 461 6.32 0.76 -34.02
CA LYS A 461 5.90 -0.47 -34.74
C LYS A 461 4.49 -0.90 -34.38
N LYS A 462 4.06 -0.68 -33.14
CA LYS A 462 2.72 -1.01 -32.68
C LYS A 462 1.68 -0.01 -33.20
N LEU A 463 2.05 1.26 -33.42
CA LEU A 463 1.16 2.29 -33.95
C LEU A 463 0.96 2.17 -35.48
N LEU A 464 2.00 1.74 -36.21
CA LEU A 464 1.97 1.45 -37.65
C LEU A 464 1.12 0.21 -37.97
#